data_AF-A0AAN5UIJ6-F1
#
_entry.id   AF-A0AAN5UIJ6-F1
#
_cell.length_a   1.000
_cell.length_b   1.000
_cell.length_c   1.000
_cell.angle_alpha   90.00
_cell.angle_beta   90.00
_cell.angle_gamma   90.00
#
_symmetry.space_group_name_H-M   'P 1'
#
loop_
_entity.id
_entity.type
_entity.pdbx_description
1 polymer ?
#
loop_
_entity_poly.entity_id
_entity_poly.type
_entity_poly.pdbx_seq_one_letter_code
_entity_poly.pdbx_strand_id
1 'polypeptide(L)'
;YAYAPNPLGWVDPLGLKIVTVYHYTDQGGYNGISSQKPYKFKASSPIKGHPKGIYVTTKSPEELAKTPNGFKKLGLTSTKSTHFFEFQIDDSLLKPIRGDRGEFIRYIEGDLDLDRNNVSRHGKTPKCGGK
;
A
#
# COMPACT_ATOMS: atom_id res chain seq x y z
N TYR A 1 -2.98 11.16 -23.85
CA TYR A 1 -2.52 11.03 -22.46
C TYR A 1 -1.51 9.90 -22.39
N ALA A 2 -0.24 10.20 -22.63
CA ALA A 2 0.86 9.28 -22.47
C ALA A 2 1.56 9.62 -21.15
N TYR A 3 1.50 8.73 -20.16
CA TYR A 3 2.39 8.84 -19.00
C TYR A 3 3.78 8.40 -19.44
N ALA A 4 4.69 9.36 -19.57
CA ALA A 4 6.11 9.09 -19.82
C ALA A 4 6.77 8.64 -18.51
N PRO A 5 7.60 7.58 -18.51
CA PRO A 5 8.47 7.30 -17.39
C PRO A 5 9.64 8.29 -17.43
N ASN A 6 9.65 9.29 -16.54
CA ASN A 6 10.79 10.18 -16.39
C ASN A 6 11.76 9.62 -15.32
N PRO A 7 13.00 9.24 -15.67
CA PRO A 7 14.02 8.80 -14.73
C PRO A 7 14.98 9.94 -14.36
N LEU A 8 14.45 11.12 -14.04
CA LEU A 8 15.26 12.30 -13.72
C LEU A 8 14.93 12.80 -12.31
N GLY A 9 15.94 12.75 -11.43
CA GLY A 9 15.88 13.25 -10.07
C GLY A 9 15.54 14.74 -10.02
N TRP A 10 14.26 15.03 -9.82
CA TRP A 10 13.81 16.33 -9.36
C TRP A 10 14.07 16.41 -7.86
N VAL A 11 15.03 17.24 -7.45
CA VAL A 11 15.12 17.70 -6.07
C VAL A 11 13.95 18.67 -5.88
N ASP A 12 12.87 18.19 -5.28
CA ASP A 12 11.68 18.99 -4.99
C ASP A 12 11.96 19.94 -3.81
N PRO A 13 11.95 21.28 -4.01
CA PRO A 13 12.27 22.26 -2.96
C PRO A 13 11.16 22.43 -1.91
N LEU A 14 10.00 21.77 -2.09
CA LEU A 14 8.90 21.73 -1.11
C LEU A 14 8.93 20.47 -0.24
N GLY A 15 9.86 19.54 -0.48
CA GLY A 15 9.96 18.29 0.25
C GLY A 15 8.82 17.30 -0.06
N LEU A 16 8.11 17.48 -1.18
CA LEU A 16 7.02 16.61 -1.63
C LEU A 16 7.62 15.31 -2.19
N LYS A 17 8.07 14.46 -1.27
CA LYS A 17 8.65 13.17 -1.60
C LYS A 17 7.51 12.21 -1.94
N ILE A 18 7.24 12.08 -3.24
CA ILE A 18 6.27 11.09 -3.73
C ILE A 18 6.88 9.69 -3.55
N VAL A 19 6.15 8.82 -2.88
CA VAL A 19 6.55 7.43 -2.64
C VAL A 19 5.50 6.46 -3.16
N THR A 20 5.97 5.40 -3.81
CA THR A 20 5.10 4.29 -4.21
C THR A 20 4.78 3.44 -3.00
N VAL A 21 3.50 3.23 -2.76
CA VAL A 21 3.00 2.43 -1.65
C VAL A 21 2.06 1.33 -2.13
N TYR A 22 2.02 0.28 -1.33
CA TYR A 22 1.27 -0.93 -1.55
C TYR A 22 0.26 -1.11 -0.41
N HIS A 23 -1.02 -1.11 -0.76
CA HIS A 23 -2.08 -1.50 0.16
C HIS A 23 -2.45 -2.96 -0.08
N TYR A 24 -2.21 -3.82 0.90
CA TYR A 24 -2.57 -5.24 0.85
C TYR A 24 -3.94 -5.48 1.47
N THR A 25 -4.77 -6.26 0.78
CA THR A 25 -6.12 -6.60 1.21
C THR A 25 -6.50 -8.04 0.84
N ASP A 26 -7.58 -8.52 1.45
CA ASP A 26 -8.28 -9.73 1.02
C ASP A 26 -9.20 -9.48 -0.19
N GLN A 27 -9.73 -10.57 -0.78
CA GLN A 27 -10.66 -10.53 -1.92
C GLN A 27 -11.91 -9.67 -1.66
N GLY A 28 -12.46 -9.72 -0.45
CA GLY A 28 -13.64 -8.95 -0.08
C GLY A 28 -13.34 -7.45 -0.04
N GLY A 29 -12.24 -7.07 0.61
CA GLY A 29 -11.76 -5.68 0.60
C GLY A 29 -11.41 -5.18 -0.81
N TYR A 30 -10.79 -6.02 -1.64
CA TYR A 30 -10.51 -5.70 -3.04
C TYR A 30 -11.80 -5.42 -3.83
N ASN A 31 -12.81 -6.28 -3.72
CA ASN A 31 -14.10 -6.09 -4.40
C ASN A 31 -14.82 -4.84 -3.88
N GLY A 32 -14.74 -4.59 -2.57
CA GLY A 32 -15.31 -3.41 -1.94
C GLY A 32 -14.70 -2.10 -2.45
N ILE A 33 -13.37 -2.04 -2.58
CA ILE A 33 -12.67 -0.85 -3.09
C ILE A 33 -12.89 -0.73 -4.60
N SER A 34 -12.67 -1.82 -5.35
CA SER A 34 -12.67 -1.81 -6.81
C SER A 34 -14.05 -1.59 -7.45
N SER A 35 -15.14 -1.90 -6.74
CA SER A 35 -16.50 -1.61 -7.18
C SER A 35 -16.87 -0.12 -7.13
N GLN A 36 -16.17 0.68 -6.31
CA GLN A 36 -16.46 2.10 -6.14
C GLN A 36 -15.78 2.96 -7.22
N LYS A 37 -16.39 4.11 -7.55
CA LYS A 37 -15.83 5.15 -8.43
C LYS A 37 -15.96 6.50 -7.73
N PRO A 38 -14.86 7.15 -7.31
CA PRO A 38 -13.45 6.72 -7.32
C PRO A 38 -13.18 5.54 -6.37
N TYR A 39 -11.94 5.01 -6.34
CA TYR A 39 -11.59 3.97 -5.37
C TYR A 39 -11.63 4.53 -3.96
N LYS A 40 -12.43 3.91 -3.08
CA LYS A 40 -12.62 4.38 -1.70
C LYS A 40 -11.94 3.42 -0.74
N PHE A 41 -10.81 3.86 -0.19
CA PHE A 41 -10.11 3.14 0.87
C PHE A 41 -10.67 3.58 2.22
N LYS A 42 -11.28 2.65 2.94
CA LYS A 42 -11.83 2.92 4.27
C LYS A 42 -10.78 2.68 5.34
N ALA A 43 -10.61 3.65 6.23
CA ALA A 43 -9.75 3.53 7.38
C ALA A 43 -10.27 2.42 8.30
N SER A 44 -9.39 1.48 8.60
CA SER A 44 -9.68 0.39 9.53
C SER A 44 -8.88 0.58 10.80
N SER A 45 -9.48 0.22 11.94
CA SER A 45 -8.78 0.18 13.21
C SER A 45 -8.28 -1.25 13.44
N PRO A 46 -6.96 -1.51 13.48
CA PRO A 46 -6.45 -2.82 13.84
C PRO A 46 -6.76 -3.12 15.31
N ILE A 47 -6.70 -4.40 15.66
CA ILE A 47 -6.85 -4.85 17.04
C ILE A 47 -5.71 -4.30 17.90
N LYS A 48 -6.10 -3.51 18.91
CA LYS A 48 -5.33 -2.99 20.07
C LYS A 48 -4.09 -2.14 19.75
N GLY A 49 -4.19 -0.83 19.99
CA GLY A 49 -3.05 0.10 20.14
C GLY A 49 -2.56 0.80 18.87
N HIS A 50 -3.11 0.47 17.70
CA HIS A 50 -2.77 1.15 16.44
C HIS A 50 -3.87 2.16 16.02
N PRO A 51 -3.49 3.31 15.43
CA PRO A 51 -4.43 4.36 15.05
C PRO A 51 -5.36 3.90 13.91
N LYS A 52 -6.54 4.51 13.82
CA LYS A 52 -7.47 4.25 12.72
C LYS A 52 -6.89 4.83 11.42
N GLY A 53 -6.73 4.00 10.40
CA GLY A 53 -6.14 4.45 9.13
C GLY A 53 -6.08 3.38 8.06
N ILE A 54 -5.53 3.76 6.91
CA ILE A 54 -5.25 2.86 5.79
C ILE A 54 -3.79 2.45 5.90
N TYR A 55 -3.57 1.16 6.06
CA TYR A 55 -2.23 0.59 6.24
C TYR A 55 -1.61 0.30 4.89
N VAL A 56 -0.40 0.80 4.69
CA VAL A 56 0.36 0.65 3.46
C VAL A 56 1.80 0.28 3.76
N THR A 57 2.48 -0.29 2.78
CA THR A 57 3.91 -0.58 2.86
C THR A 57 4.62 -0.10 1.60
N THR A 58 5.90 0.19 1.71
CA THR A 58 6.76 0.52 0.56
C THR A 58 7.30 -0.73 -0.13
N LYS A 59 7.03 -1.92 0.42
CA LYS A 59 7.50 -3.20 -0.13
C LYS A 59 6.55 -3.73 -1.19
N SER A 60 7.08 -3.93 -2.39
CA SER A 60 6.35 -4.53 -3.50
C SER A 60 6.04 -6.01 -3.25
N PRO A 61 4.99 -6.56 -3.88
CA PRO A 61 4.67 -7.97 -3.71
C PRO A 61 5.77 -8.88 -4.24
N GLU A 62 6.55 -8.41 -5.21
CA GLU A 62 7.68 -9.14 -5.79
C GLU A 62 8.87 -9.21 -4.83
N GLU A 63 9.16 -8.14 -4.09
CA GLU A 63 10.15 -8.16 -3.00
C GLU A 63 9.71 -9.06 -1.84
N LEU A 64 8.44 -8.96 -1.44
CA LEU A 64 7.88 -9.82 -0.40
C LEU A 64 7.82 -11.28 -0.83
N ALA A 65 7.63 -11.54 -2.13
CA ALA A 65 7.63 -12.88 -2.69
C ALA A 65 9.02 -13.52 -2.72
N LYS A 66 10.08 -12.73 -2.94
CA LYS A 66 11.48 -13.17 -2.89
C LYS A 66 11.94 -13.49 -1.46
N THR A 67 11.38 -12.80 -0.48
CA THR A 67 11.76 -12.96 0.92
C THR A 67 10.98 -14.12 1.54
N PRO A 68 11.62 -15.15 2.11
CA PRO A 68 10.90 -16.19 2.83
C PRO A 68 10.12 -15.56 3.98
N ASN A 69 8.81 -15.82 4.01
CA ASN A 69 7.86 -15.25 4.98
C ASN A 69 7.77 -13.70 4.96
N GLY A 70 8.06 -13.04 3.84
CA GLY A 70 8.03 -11.57 3.74
C GLY A 70 6.71 -10.95 4.21
N PHE A 71 5.58 -11.47 3.74
CA PHE A 71 4.24 -11.03 4.19
C PHE A 71 4.02 -11.23 5.70
N LYS A 72 4.46 -12.37 6.24
CA LYS A 72 4.32 -12.69 7.66
C LYS A 72 5.18 -11.78 8.55
N LYS A 73 6.36 -11.35 8.08
CA LYS A 73 7.20 -10.36 8.77
C LYS A 73 6.53 -9.00 8.90
N LEU A 74 5.71 -8.62 7.90
CA LEU A 74 4.86 -7.44 7.96
C LEU A 74 3.57 -7.67 8.78
N GLY A 75 3.37 -8.85 9.37
CA GLY A 75 2.12 -9.19 10.06
C GLY A 75 0.91 -9.28 9.13
N LEU A 76 1.13 -9.40 7.82
CA LEU A 76 0.07 -9.71 6.87
C LEU A 76 -0.19 -11.22 6.90
N THR A 77 -1.44 -11.59 7.13
CA THR A 77 -1.87 -13.00 7.02
C THR A 77 -2.02 -13.37 5.54
N SER A 78 -1.93 -14.67 5.23
CA SER A 78 -2.11 -15.16 3.86
C SER A 78 -3.43 -14.72 3.22
N THR A 79 -4.48 -14.50 4.02
CA THR A 79 -5.79 -14.02 3.56
C THR A 79 -5.74 -12.53 3.19
N LYS A 80 -5.07 -11.72 4.01
CA LYS A 80 -4.98 -10.26 3.85
C LYS A 80 -3.94 -9.82 2.82
N SER A 81 -3.13 -10.75 2.30
CA SER A 81 -2.12 -10.49 1.27
C SER A 81 -2.52 -11.03 -0.11
N THR A 82 -3.80 -11.40 -0.33
CA THR A 82 -4.23 -12.00 -1.60
C THR A 82 -4.32 -11.00 -2.74
N HIS A 83 -4.63 -9.75 -2.43
CA HIS A 83 -4.75 -8.65 -3.40
C HIS A 83 -3.96 -7.44 -2.94
N PHE A 84 -3.60 -6.58 -3.88
CA PHE A 84 -2.94 -5.33 -3.60
C PHE A 84 -3.40 -4.18 -4.50
N PHE A 85 -3.19 -2.97 -4.03
CA PHE A 85 -3.26 -1.73 -4.80
C PHE A 85 -1.91 -1.00 -4.69
N GLU A 86 -1.38 -0.59 -5.83
CA GLU A 86 -0.17 0.20 -5.99
C GLU A 86 -0.56 1.60 -6.43
N PHE A 87 -0.20 2.59 -5.62
CA PHE A 87 -0.45 3.99 -5.91
C PHE A 87 0.68 4.85 -5.32
N GLN A 88 0.78 6.07 -5.82
CA GLN A 88 1.75 7.05 -5.36
C GLN A 88 1.07 8.03 -4.41
N ILE A 89 1.72 8.33 -3.29
CA ILE A 89 1.24 9.29 -2.30
C ILE A 89 2.41 10.11 -1.78
N ASP A 90 2.13 11.28 -1.24
CA ASP A 90 3.10 12.09 -0.54
C ASP A 90 3.58 11.42 0.76
N ASP A 91 4.89 11.35 0.96
CA ASP A 91 5.51 10.78 2.16
C ASP A 91 5.04 11.47 3.44
N SER A 92 4.71 12.76 3.39
CA SER A 92 4.23 13.54 4.54
C SER A 92 2.88 13.07 5.07
N LEU A 93 2.07 12.41 4.22
CA LEU A 93 0.79 11.82 4.63
C LEU A 93 0.97 10.46 5.32
N LEU A 94 2.15 9.85 5.21
CA LEU A 94 2.45 8.55 5.78
C LEU A 94 2.97 8.69 7.21
N LYS A 95 2.15 8.26 8.16
CA LYS A 95 2.53 8.22 9.57
C LYS A 95 3.09 6.84 9.93
N PRO A 96 4.22 6.77 10.67
CA PRO A 96 4.76 5.48 11.12
C PRO A 96 3.89 4.89 12.23
N ILE A 97 3.81 3.56 12.30
CA ILE A 97 3.19 2.87 13.44
C ILE A 97 4.23 2.64 14.54
N ARG A 98 3.79 2.55 15.81
CA ARG A 98 4.69 2.19 16.91
C ARG A 98 5.11 0.70 16.83
N GLY A 99 6.39 0.43 17.13
CA GLY A 99 7.00 -0.91 17.15
C GLY A 99 7.87 -1.19 15.92
N ASP A 100 8.58 -2.32 15.92
CA ASP A 100 9.57 -2.68 14.87
C ASP A 100 8.98 -2.76 13.45
N ARG A 101 7.67 -2.99 13.35
CA ARG A 101 6.95 -3.02 12.07
C ARG A 101 6.77 -1.63 11.45
N GLY A 102 6.94 -0.55 12.22
CA GLY A 102 6.80 0.83 11.78
C GLY A 102 7.82 1.28 10.74
N GLU A 103 8.93 0.55 10.62
CA GLU A 103 9.94 0.80 9.58
C GLU A 103 9.39 0.48 8.17
N PHE A 104 8.54 -0.55 8.07
CA PHE A 104 8.04 -1.07 6.79
C PHE A 104 6.56 -0.79 6.55
N ILE A 105 5.79 -0.60 7.62
CA ILE A 105 4.35 -0.34 7.58
C ILE A 105 4.10 1.07 8.05
N ARG A 106 3.42 1.82 7.21
CA ARG A 106 2.93 3.16 7.52
C ARG A 106 1.42 3.18 7.39
N TYR A 107 0.80 4.20 7.96
CA TYR A 107 -0.63 4.39 7.83
C TYR A 107 -0.94 5.80 7.35
N ILE A 108 -2.01 5.91 6.60
CA ILE A 108 -2.64 7.16 6.21
C ILE A 108 -3.81 7.36 7.17
N GLU A 109 -3.89 8.54 7.77
CA GLU A 109 -4.96 8.85 8.72
C GLU A 109 -6.25 9.18 7.97
N GLY A 110 -7.35 8.52 8.34
CA GLY A 110 -8.65 8.73 7.72
C GLY A 110 -8.89 7.94 6.43
N ASP A 111 -10.07 8.15 5.86
CA ASP A 111 -10.49 7.54 4.60
C ASP A 111 -9.79 8.25 3.42
N LEU A 112 -9.49 7.51 2.36
CA LEU A 112 -8.83 8.03 1.17
C LEU A 112 -9.65 7.69 -0.06
N ASP A 113 -10.09 8.74 -0.76
CA ASP A 113 -10.71 8.64 -2.07
C ASP A 113 -9.63 8.88 -3.12
N LEU A 114 -9.35 7.87 -3.94
CA LEU A 114 -8.27 7.90 -4.93
C LEU A 114 -8.84 7.65 -6.32
N ASP A 115 -8.58 8.59 -7.23
CA ASP A 115 -9.02 8.46 -8.61
C ASP A 115 -8.38 7.25 -9.28
N ARG A 116 -9.12 6.56 -10.15
CA ARG A 116 -8.63 5.33 -10.77
C ARG A 116 -7.39 5.55 -11.63
N ASN A 117 -7.20 6.76 -12.16
CA ASN A 117 -6.01 7.12 -12.93
C ASN A 117 -4.74 7.23 -12.07
N ASN A 118 -4.88 7.34 -10.75
CA ASN A 118 -3.76 7.44 -9.81
C ASN A 118 -3.33 6.08 -9.24
N VAL A 119 -4.06 4.99 -9.54
CA VAL A 119 -3.63 3.62 -9.22
C VAL A 119 -2.83 3.10 -10.41
N SER A 120 -1.53 2.88 -10.20
CA SER A 120 -0.64 2.36 -11.23
C SER A 120 -0.90 0.89 -11.51
N ARG A 121 -1.14 0.08 -10.48
CA ARG A 121 -1.35 -1.37 -10.59
C ARG A 121 -2.25 -1.86 -9.46
N HIS A 122 -3.16 -2.78 -9.73
CA HIS A 122 -3.89 -3.48 -8.68
C HIS A 122 -4.31 -4.88 -9.16
N GLY A 123 -4.55 -5.79 -8.23
CA GLY A 123 -5.03 -7.14 -8.56
C GLY A 123 -4.52 -8.20 -7.61
N LYS A 124 -4.42 -9.43 -8.11
CA LYS A 124 -3.93 -10.58 -7.33
C LYS A 124 -2.44 -10.45 -7.06
N THR A 125 -2.07 -10.66 -5.81
CA THR A 125 -0.67 -10.73 -5.39
C THR A 125 -0.01 -11.94 -6.05
N PRO A 126 1.15 -11.78 -6.73
CA PRO A 126 1.91 -12.91 -7.24
C PRO A 126 2.24 -13.86 -6.09
N LYS A 127 1.98 -15.16 -6.29
CA LYS A 127 2.33 -16.17 -5.29
C LYS A 127 3.85 -16.16 -5.11
N CYS A 128 4.32 -16.20 -3.86
CA CYS A 128 5.69 -16.62 -3.55
C CYS A 128 5.96 -17.86 -4.40
N GLY A 129 6.98 -17.82 -5.25
CA GLY A 129 7.44 -19.00 -5.97
C GLY A 129 7.90 -20.03 -4.96
N GLY A 130 7.00 -20.93 -4.56
CA GLY A 130 7.39 -22.19 -3.94
C GLY A 130 8.18 -22.95 -4.99
N LYS A 131 9.49 -23.06 -4.77
CA LYS A 131 10.21 -24.26 -5.19
C LYS A 131 9.93 -25.33 -4.16
#